data_AF-A0AAW3A240-F1
#
_entry.id   AF-A0AAW3A240-F1
#
_cell.length_a   1.000
_cell.length_b   1.000
_cell.length_c   1.000
_cell.angle_alpha   90.00
_cell.angle_beta   90.00
_cell.angle_gamma   90.00
#
_symmetry.space_group_name_H-M   'P 1'
#
loop_
_entity.id
_entity.type
_entity.pdbx_description
1 polymer ?
#
loop_
_entity_poly.entity_id
_entity_poly.type
_entity_poly.pdbx_seq_one_letter_code
_entity_poly.pdbx_strand_id
1 'polypeptide(L)'
;MSGEVDFWTATIAAYQPLQLPSPELSEKLLKRPPFRFIHDIVCSIDARFAAYDHVIPVALRNSAQVDTKEKKIEYLTILIQYINKLMKVEIDVNPKKIVSGHEPEKTNVFLQYLASCIGYAQQDKAAQAASAPGQNSTALAFSSPSTAAASFSTHLTQGNLSLHPPSSLDRMKSCSMSPTERRNSHASALDEAAKFNKKLDGYSLNLNLNDQRDVRAEGESIVRMWNELVSPMAETKPSHLPLEALETAIKRQIETTKMMQELLSENDRIIDKLESFVT
;
A
#
# COMPACT_ATOMS: atom_id res chain seq x y z
N MET A 1 -31.51 -32.61 -4.73
CA MET A 1 -30.42 -32.36 -3.76
C MET A 1 -30.17 -30.86 -3.77
N SER A 2 -30.21 -30.19 -2.62
CA SER A 2 -29.85 -28.77 -2.57
C SER A 2 -28.33 -28.65 -2.76
N GLY A 3 -27.88 -27.89 -3.76
CA GLY A 3 -26.47 -27.58 -3.92
C GLY A 3 -26.04 -26.68 -2.76
N GLU A 4 -25.24 -27.21 -1.84
CA GLU A 4 -24.62 -26.40 -0.81
C GLU A 4 -23.54 -25.53 -1.47
N VAL A 5 -23.68 -24.21 -1.35
CA VAL A 5 -22.72 -23.27 -1.94
C VAL A 5 -21.44 -23.31 -1.12
N ASP A 6 -20.33 -23.69 -1.73
CA ASP A 6 -19.01 -23.60 -1.08
C ASP A 6 -18.59 -22.13 -0.97
N PHE A 7 -18.48 -21.67 0.27
CA PHE A 7 -17.95 -20.35 0.65
C PHE A 7 -16.77 -20.46 1.62
N TRP A 8 -16.28 -21.67 1.90
CA TRP A 8 -15.25 -21.92 2.92
C TRP A 8 -13.90 -22.35 2.32
N THR A 9 -13.88 -23.04 1.18
CA THR A 9 -12.62 -23.52 0.56
C THR A 9 -11.70 -22.35 0.19
N ALA A 10 -12.24 -21.24 -0.32
CA ALA A 10 -11.48 -20.02 -0.58
C ALA A 10 -10.84 -19.43 0.71
N THR A 11 -11.55 -19.51 1.84
CA THR A 11 -11.00 -19.12 3.15
C THR A 11 -9.88 -20.06 3.57
N ILE A 12 -10.05 -21.38 3.46
CA ILE A 12 -8.99 -22.35 3.81
C ILE A 12 -7.73 -22.08 2.97
N ALA A 13 -7.88 -21.88 1.66
CA ALA A 13 -6.77 -21.58 0.75
C ALA A 13 -6.03 -20.29 1.12
N ALA A 14 -6.75 -19.22 1.50
CA ALA A 14 -6.14 -17.95 1.92
C ALA A 14 -5.28 -18.06 3.19
N TYR A 15 -5.58 -19.03 4.08
CA TYR A 15 -4.83 -19.24 5.33
C TYR A 15 -3.71 -20.28 5.24
N GLN A 16 -3.71 -21.17 4.23
CA GLN A 16 -2.62 -22.13 4.00
C GLN A 16 -1.20 -21.51 3.98
N PRO A 17 -0.92 -20.42 3.22
CA PRO A 17 0.42 -19.82 3.20
C PRO A 17 0.81 -19.16 4.54
N LEU A 18 -0.17 -18.82 5.39
CA LEU A 18 0.09 -18.24 6.72
C LEU A 18 0.55 -19.28 7.74
N GLN A 19 0.30 -20.58 7.48
CA GLN A 19 0.76 -21.71 8.29
C GLN A 19 0.53 -21.50 9.81
N LEU A 20 -0.64 -21.03 10.20
CA LEU A 20 -0.94 -20.74 11.60
C LEU A 20 -0.91 -22.05 12.43
N PRO A 21 -0.31 -22.06 13.64
CA PRO A 21 -0.24 -23.26 14.48
C PRO A 21 -1.60 -23.65 15.06
N SER A 22 -2.54 -22.70 15.10
CA SER A 22 -3.91 -22.82 15.60
C SER A 22 -4.73 -21.61 15.12
N PRO A 23 -6.07 -21.65 15.18
CA PRO A 23 -6.90 -22.86 15.19
C PRO A 23 -6.95 -23.51 13.80
N GLU A 24 -7.37 -24.79 13.73
CA GLU A 24 -7.53 -25.50 12.46
C GLU A 24 -8.75 -24.95 11.67
N LEU A 25 -8.53 -24.47 10.44
CA LEU A 25 -9.60 -23.97 9.57
C LEU A 25 -10.33 -25.14 8.88
N SER A 26 -11.30 -25.72 9.57
CA SER A 26 -12.17 -26.76 9.02
C SER A 26 -13.51 -26.20 8.52
N GLU A 27 -14.08 -26.85 7.51
CA GLU A 27 -15.43 -26.60 6.97
C GLU A 27 -16.49 -26.43 8.07
N LYS A 28 -16.48 -27.32 9.07
CA LYS A 28 -17.46 -27.31 10.17
C LYS A 28 -17.43 -26.03 10.99
N LEU A 29 -16.25 -25.42 11.16
CA LEU A 29 -16.10 -24.14 11.84
C LEU A 29 -16.47 -22.99 10.89
N LEU A 30 -16.04 -23.04 9.63
CA LEU A 30 -16.29 -21.98 8.65
C LEU A 30 -17.77 -21.87 8.21
N LYS A 31 -18.56 -22.95 8.29
CA LYS A 31 -20.02 -22.93 8.07
C LYS A 31 -20.81 -22.19 9.15
N ARG A 32 -20.28 -22.07 10.38
CA ARG A 32 -20.88 -21.29 11.48
C ARG A 32 -19.82 -20.81 12.47
N PRO A 33 -18.97 -19.84 12.10
CA PRO A 33 -17.77 -19.48 12.86
C PRO A 33 -18.12 -18.88 14.23
N PRO A 34 -17.77 -19.54 15.35
CA PRO A 34 -18.02 -18.99 16.67
C PRO A 34 -17.04 -17.83 16.94
N PHE A 35 -17.46 -16.82 17.70
CA PHE A 35 -16.63 -15.65 18.02
C PHE A 35 -15.23 -16.03 18.55
N ARG A 36 -15.15 -17.07 19.39
CA ARG A 36 -13.88 -17.58 19.95
C ARG A 36 -12.90 -17.99 18.85
N PHE A 37 -13.34 -18.72 17.83
CA PHE A 37 -12.51 -19.13 16.69
C PHE A 37 -12.00 -17.94 15.87
N ILE A 38 -12.83 -16.90 15.66
CA ILE A 38 -12.41 -15.67 14.99
C ILE A 38 -11.35 -14.92 15.82
N HIS A 39 -11.54 -14.83 17.13
CA HIS A 39 -10.58 -14.23 18.07
C HIS A 39 -9.26 -15.03 18.09
N ASP A 40 -9.32 -16.36 18.10
CA ASP A 40 -8.17 -17.27 18.09
C ASP A 40 -7.36 -17.18 16.80
N ILE A 41 -8.01 -16.99 15.64
CA ILE A 41 -7.35 -16.68 14.37
C ILE A 41 -6.56 -15.38 14.48
N VAL A 42 -7.19 -14.29 14.93
CA VAL A 42 -6.54 -12.97 15.03
C VAL A 42 -5.36 -13.02 16.02
N CYS A 43 -5.54 -13.64 17.19
CA CYS A 43 -4.45 -13.83 18.15
C CYS A 43 -3.30 -14.68 17.59
N SER A 44 -3.58 -15.67 16.74
CA SER A 44 -2.55 -16.50 16.11
C SER A 44 -1.83 -15.81 14.96
N ILE A 45 -2.52 -14.90 14.24
CA ILE A 45 -1.88 -13.96 13.31
C ILE A 45 -0.96 -13.01 14.09
N ASP A 46 -1.44 -12.39 15.17
CA ASP A 46 -0.64 -11.47 15.98
C ASP A 46 0.58 -12.14 16.64
N ALA A 47 0.45 -13.38 17.10
CA ALA A 47 1.56 -14.14 17.67
C ALA A 47 2.67 -14.45 16.65
N ARG A 48 2.36 -14.56 15.35
CA ARG A 48 3.32 -14.87 14.28
C ARG A 48 3.82 -13.64 13.52
N PHE A 49 2.94 -12.67 13.27
CA PHE A 49 3.15 -11.54 12.36
C PHE A 49 3.07 -10.16 13.06
N ALA A 50 2.58 -10.10 14.30
CA ALA A 50 2.41 -8.85 15.09
C ALA A 50 1.75 -7.72 14.29
N ALA A 51 0.59 -8.00 13.69
CA ALA A 51 -0.02 -7.18 12.64
C ALA A 51 -1.10 -6.21 13.17
N TYR A 52 -2.00 -6.68 14.03
CA TYR A 52 -3.17 -5.95 14.53
C TYR A 52 -3.05 -5.53 15.99
N ASP A 53 -1.98 -5.91 16.69
CA ASP A 53 -1.72 -5.54 18.08
C ASP A 53 -1.89 -4.03 18.34
N HIS A 54 -1.34 -3.17 17.47
CA HIS A 54 -1.43 -1.71 17.55
C HIS A 54 -2.86 -1.17 17.34
N VAL A 55 -3.74 -1.97 16.73
CA VAL A 55 -5.15 -1.64 16.44
C VAL A 55 -6.07 -2.10 17.57
N ILE A 56 -5.82 -3.29 18.12
CA ILE A 56 -6.70 -3.94 19.11
C ILE A 56 -6.36 -3.44 20.52
N PRO A 57 -7.29 -2.73 21.20
CA PRO A 57 -7.09 -2.24 22.56
C PRO A 57 -6.74 -3.39 23.51
N VAL A 58 -5.79 -3.15 24.43
CA VAL A 58 -5.26 -4.21 25.33
C VAL A 58 -6.36 -4.95 26.09
N ALA A 59 -7.41 -4.24 26.52
CA ALA A 59 -8.58 -4.80 27.22
C ALA A 59 -9.47 -5.74 26.36
N LEU A 60 -9.30 -5.73 25.03
CA LEU A 60 -10.01 -6.60 24.09
C LEU A 60 -9.11 -7.70 23.49
N ARG A 61 -7.79 -7.67 23.75
CA ARG A 61 -6.86 -8.72 23.31
C ARG A 61 -7.04 -10.04 24.07
N ASN A 62 -7.60 -10.02 25.28
CA ASN A 62 -7.83 -11.23 26.07
C ASN A 62 -9.25 -11.77 25.86
N SER A 63 -9.37 -12.96 25.26
CA SER A 63 -10.66 -13.66 25.04
C SER A 63 -11.54 -13.78 26.29
N ALA A 64 -10.96 -13.90 27.49
CA ALA A 64 -11.70 -13.97 28.76
C ALA A 64 -12.30 -12.61 29.19
N GLN A 65 -11.76 -11.49 28.70
CA GLN A 65 -12.30 -10.15 28.93
C GLN A 65 -13.37 -9.76 27.91
N VAL A 66 -13.46 -10.46 26.77
CA VAL A 66 -14.44 -10.24 25.69
C VAL A 66 -15.59 -11.25 25.79
N ASP A 67 -16.19 -11.32 26.98
CA ASP A 67 -17.33 -12.16 27.34
C ASP A 67 -18.67 -11.54 26.87
N THR A 68 -18.82 -10.23 27.07
CA THR A 68 -20.06 -9.49 26.85
C THR A 68 -20.35 -9.29 25.35
N LYS A 69 -21.63 -9.31 24.96
CA LYS A 69 -22.06 -9.18 23.55
C LYS A 69 -21.58 -7.87 22.92
N GLU A 70 -21.58 -6.80 23.70
CA GLU A 70 -21.24 -5.44 23.29
C GLU A 70 -19.74 -5.35 22.96
N LYS A 71 -18.87 -5.91 23.82
CA LYS A 71 -17.42 -6.03 23.57
C LYS A 71 -17.09 -6.87 22.34
N LYS A 72 -17.86 -7.94 22.07
CA LYS A 72 -17.72 -8.77 20.86
C LYS A 72 -18.05 -7.99 19.59
N ILE A 73 -19.09 -7.15 19.65
CA ILE A 73 -19.46 -6.22 18.58
C ILE A 73 -18.38 -5.16 18.39
N GLU A 74 -17.88 -4.56 19.47
CA GLU A 74 -16.81 -3.56 19.48
C GLU A 74 -15.51 -4.09 18.83
N TYR A 75 -15.01 -5.24 19.30
CA TYR A 75 -13.82 -5.91 18.77
C TYR A 75 -13.90 -6.15 17.25
N LEU A 76 -15.04 -6.69 16.77
CA LEU A 76 -15.26 -6.91 15.35
C LEU A 76 -15.40 -5.59 14.57
N THR A 77 -16.04 -4.58 15.15
CA THR A 77 -16.21 -3.26 14.53
C THR A 77 -14.86 -2.58 14.30
N ILE A 78 -13.94 -2.66 15.27
CA ILE A 78 -12.57 -2.14 15.17
C ILE A 78 -11.82 -2.85 14.02
N LEU A 79 -11.87 -4.19 13.98
CA LEU A 79 -11.21 -4.97 12.93
C LEU A 79 -11.78 -4.69 11.53
N ILE A 80 -13.10 -4.61 11.38
CA ILE A 80 -13.76 -4.33 10.08
C ILE A 80 -13.42 -2.92 9.60
N GLN A 81 -13.48 -1.91 10.47
CA GLN A 81 -13.08 -0.54 10.10
C GLN A 81 -11.60 -0.46 9.70
N TYR A 82 -10.73 -1.18 10.41
CA TYR A 82 -9.30 -1.21 10.09
C TYR A 82 -8.99 -1.90 8.75
N ILE A 83 -9.64 -3.03 8.45
CA ILE A 83 -9.51 -3.72 7.16
C ILE A 83 -10.05 -2.84 6.02
N ASN A 84 -11.21 -2.19 6.21
CA ASN A 84 -11.77 -1.27 5.22
C ASN A 84 -10.82 -0.08 4.97
N LYS A 85 -10.17 0.47 6.02
CA LYS A 85 -9.11 1.50 5.90
C LYS A 85 -7.92 0.99 5.05
N LEU A 86 -7.41 -0.21 5.34
CA LEU A 86 -6.23 -0.76 4.64
C LEU A 86 -6.51 -1.07 3.16
N MET A 87 -7.64 -1.72 2.87
CA MET A 87 -7.97 -2.15 1.51
C MET A 87 -8.60 -1.04 0.65
N LYS A 88 -9.11 0.04 1.27
CA LYS A 88 -9.97 1.05 0.61
C LYS A 88 -11.23 0.46 -0.03
N VAL A 89 -11.70 -0.67 0.51
CA VAL A 89 -12.90 -1.41 0.09
C VAL A 89 -13.85 -1.52 1.28
N GLU A 90 -15.14 -1.28 1.09
CA GLU A 90 -16.15 -1.52 2.12
C GLU A 90 -16.60 -2.98 2.09
N ILE A 91 -16.25 -3.76 3.11
CA ILE A 91 -16.74 -5.13 3.25
C ILE A 91 -18.18 -5.11 3.76
N ASP A 92 -19.11 -5.64 2.97
CA ASP A 92 -20.51 -5.90 3.37
C ASP A 92 -20.56 -7.03 4.42
N VAL A 93 -20.31 -6.67 5.68
CA VAL A 93 -20.41 -7.57 6.82
C VAL A 93 -20.85 -6.80 8.07
N ASN A 94 -21.78 -7.36 8.84
CA ASN A 94 -22.33 -6.71 10.04
C ASN A 94 -21.86 -7.42 11.33
N PRO A 95 -21.15 -6.73 12.24
CA PRO A 95 -20.71 -7.30 13.52
C PRO A 95 -21.82 -8.01 14.32
N LYS A 96 -23.06 -7.50 14.27
CA LYS A 96 -24.21 -8.07 14.99
C LYS A 96 -24.69 -9.39 14.37
N LYS A 97 -24.47 -9.60 13.07
CA LYS A 97 -24.77 -10.85 12.36
C LYS A 97 -23.70 -11.90 12.67
N ILE A 98 -22.41 -11.55 12.62
CA ILE A 98 -21.31 -12.44 13.04
C ILE A 98 -21.52 -12.95 14.48
N VAL A 99 -21.76 -12.04 15.44
CA VAL A 99 -21.93 -12.41 16.87
C VAL A 99 -23.17 -13.28 17.13
N SER A 100 -24.17 -13.27 16.24
CA SER A 100 -25.34 -14.15 16.31
C SER A 100 -25.24 -15.40 15.42
N GLY A 101 -24.14 -15.58 14.69
CA GLY A 101 -23.93 -16.70 13.77
C GLY A 101 -24.88 -16.66 12.56
N HIS A 102 -25.11 -15.48 11.99
CA HIS A 102 -25.82 -15.29 10.73
C HIS A 102 -24.84 -14.78 9.66
N GLU A 103 -25.17 -15.00 8.38
CA GLU A 103 -24.35 -14.60 7.23
C GLU A 103 -22.90 -15.17 7.29
N PRO A 104 -22.74 -16.50 7.39
CA PRO A 104 -21.42 -17.14 7.40
C PRO A 104 -20.65 -16.90 6.09
N GLU A 105 -21.33 -16.69 4.96
CA GLU A 105 -20.73 -16.38 3.66
C GLU A 105 -19.96 -15.05 3.73
N LYS A 106 -20.64 -13.99 4.20
CA LYS A 106 -20.04 -12.67 4.45
C LYS A 106 -18.93 -12.72 5.50
N THR A 107 -19.10 -13.57 6.52
CA THR A 107 -18.07 -13.79 7.55
C THR A 107 -16.81 -14.46 6.97
N ASN A 108 -16.96 -15.36 6.00
CA ASN A 108 -15.84 -15.98 5.29
C ASN A 108 -15.12 -14.97 4.37
N VAL A 109 -15.86 -14.12 3.65
CA VAL A 109 -15.28 -13.00 2.87
C VAL A 109 -14.47 -12.07 3.78
N PHE A 110 -15.00 -11.70 4.95
CA PHE A 110 -14.24 -10.93 5.95
C PHE A 110 -12.94 -11.64 6.39
N LEU A 111 -12.97 -12.96 6.61
CA LEU A 111 -11.77 -13.72 6.97
C LEU A 111 -10.74 -13.79 5.83
N GLN A 112 -11.17 -13.85 4.56
CA GLN A 112 -10.30 -13.81 3.39
C GLN A 112 -9.59 -12.44 3.26
N TYR A 113 -10.32 -11.33 3.47
CA TYR A 113 -9.70 -10.00 3.57
C TYR A 113 -8.76 -9.88 4.76
N LEU A 114 -9.12 -10.42 5.93
CA LEU A 114 -8.25 -10.44 7.12
C LEU A 114 -6.89 -11.10 6.79
N ALA A 115 -6.88 -12.31 6.22
CA ALA A 115 -5.65 -12.97 5.77
C ALA A 115 -4.84 -12.13 4.76
N SER A 116 -5.53 -11.52 3.79
CA SER A 116 -4.91 -10.71 2.73
C SER A 116 -4.29 -9.40 3.27
N CYS A 117 -4.83 -8.85 4.36
CA CYS A 117 -4.40 -7.57 4.93
C CYS A 117 -3.10 -7.62 5.74
N ILE A 118 -2.56 -8.80 6.06
CA ILE A 118 -1.46 -8.94 7.05
C ILE A 118 -0.22 -8.12 6.65
N GLY A 119 0.19 -8.18 5.38
CA GLY A 119 1.34 -7.41 4.89
C GLY A 119 1.12 -5.90 4.95
N TYR A 120 -0.09 -5.43 4.62
CA TYR A 120 -0.47 -4.02 4.70
C TYR A 120 -0.56 -3.52 6.15
N ALA A 121 -1.02 -4.36 7.07
CA ALA A 121 -1.07 -4.05 8.50
C ALA A 121 0.33 -3.91 9.11
N GLN A 122 1.28 -4.77 8.71
CA GLN A 122 2.70 -4.62 9.08
C GLN A 122 3.31 -3.31 8.54
N GLN A 123 2.97 -2.91 7.31
CA GLN A 123 3.42 -1.63 6.73
C GLN A 123 2.82 -0.41 7.44
N ASP A 124 1.51 -0.40 7.70
CA ASP A 124 0.81 0.67 8.44
C ASP A 124 1.34 0.82 9.87
N LYS A 125 1.64 -0.30 10.55
CA LYS A 125 2.32 -0.32 11.86
C LYS A 125 3.72 0.29 11.80
N ALA A 126 4.53 -0.07 10.80
CA ALA A 126 5.88 0.46 10.62
C ALA A 126 5.87 1.96 10.31
N ALA A 127 4.92 2.43 9.48
CA ALA A 127 4.71 3.83 9.17
C ALA A 127 4.29 4.63 10.42
N GLN A 128 3.35 4.11 11.21
CA GLN A 128 2.94 4.72 12.49
C GLN A 128 4.14 4.86 13.45
N ALA A 129 4.94 3.81 13.60
CA ALA A 129 6.14 3.84 14.45
C ALA A 129 7.19 4.86 13.97
N ALA A 130 7.39 5.00 12.65
CA ALA A 130 8.29 6.00 12.08
C ALA A 130 7.77 7.45 12.21
N SER A 131 6.45 7.63 12.30
CA SER A 131 5.81 8.95 12.44
C SER A 131 5.65 9.43 13.89
N ALA A 132 5.93 8.59 14.89
CA ALA A 132 5.77 8.92 16.30
C ALA A 132 6.88 9.88 16.79
N PRO A 133 6.58 11.11 17.25
CA PRO A 133 7.59 12.02 17.77
C PRO A 133 8.21 11.46 19.06
N GLY A 134 9.54 11.37 19.10
CA GLY A 134 10.27 10.84 20.25
C GLY A 134 9.99 11.67 21.51
N GLN A 135 9.42 11.05 22.53
CA GLN A 135 9.13 11.72 23.80
C GLN A 135 10.41 11.95 24.60
N ASN A 136 10.76 13.22 24.82
CA ASN A 136 11.64 13.64 25.89
C ASN A 136 11.02 14.89 26.54
N SER A 137 10.71 14.81 27.83
CA SER A 137 9.78 15.73 28.50
C SER A 137 10.46 16.95 29.11
N THR A 138 9.83 18.12 28.98
CA THR A 138 9.52 19.06 30.09
C THR A 138 8.43 20.03 29.59
N ALA A 139 7.51 20.43 30.46
CA ALA A 139 6.29 21.16 30.08
C ALA A 139 6.38 22.67 30.33
N LEU A 140 5.50 23.44 29.68
CA LEU A 140 4.72 24.51 30.34
C LEU A 140 3.50 24.91 29.50
N ALA A 141 2.44 25.29 30.23
CA ALA A 141 1.14 25.85 29.84
C ALA A 141 1.22 27.13 28.96
N PHE A 142 0.16 27.74 28.38
CA PHE A 142 -1.32 27.70 28.51
C PHE A 142 -1.89 28.42 27.24
N SER A 143 -3.10 28.26 26.67
CA SER A 143 -4.32 27.44 26.90
C SER A 143 -5.20 27.41 25.60
N SER A 144 -6.52 27.20 25.72
CA SER A 144 -7.58 27.31 24.69
C SER A 144 -8.85 27.92 25.36
N PRO A 145 -10.04 28.08 24.73
CA PRO A 145 -10.44 27.86 23.32
C PRO A 145 -11.32 29.00 22.71
N SER A 146 -11.65 28.89 21.40
CA SER A 146 -12.99 29.27 20.92
C SER A 146 -13.38 28.60 19.58
N THR A 147 -14.68 28.30 19.47
CA THR A 147 -15.52 27.81 18.35
C THR A 147 -15.26 28.40 16.94
N ALA A 148 -15.65 27.77 15.82
CA ALA A 148 -16.42 26.53 15.56
C ALA A 148 -16.25 26.02 14.09
N ALA A 149 -16.96 24.93 13.77
CA ALA A 149 -17.24 24.34 12.44
C ALA A 149 -16.08 23.56 11.77
N ALA A 150 -16.27 22.24 11.68
CA ALA A 150 -15.43 21.32 10.92
C ALA A 150 -16.30 20.43 10.03
N SER A 151 -15.96 20.34 8.74
CA SER A 151 -16.68 19.56 7.74
C SER A 151 -15.69 18.84 6.82
N PHE A 152 -15.82 17.50 6.75
CA PHE A 152 -15.32 16.58 5.73
C PHE A 152 -13.84 16.64 5.26
N SER A 153 -13.17 15.48 5.41
CA SER A 153 -12.16 14.93 4.47
C SER A 153 -10.83 15.70 4.32
N THR A 154 -9.69 15.09 3.94
CA THR A 154 -9.26 13.67 3.89
C THR A 154 -7.73 13.70 3.90
N HIS A 155 -7.06 12.77 4.58
CA HIS A 155 -5.65 12.48 4.30
C HIS A 155 -5.38 10.99 4.39
N LEU A 156 -4.89 10.40 3.30
CA LEU A 156 -4.68 8.97 3.16
C LEU A 156 -3.39 8.73 2.38
N THR A 157 -2.27 8.90 3.06
CA THR A 157 -0.92 8.67 2.52
C THR A 157 -0.74 7.17 2.29
N GLN A 158 -0.52 6.75 1.04
CA GLN A 158 -0.22 5.36 0.71
C GLN A 158 1.11 5.33 -0.06
N GLY A 159 2.17 4.90 0.62
CA GLY A 159 3.49 4.73 0.02
C GLY A 159 3.56 3.49 -0.86
N ASN A 160 3.10 3.60 -2.11
CA ASN A 160 3.34 2.59 -3.14
C ASN A 160 3.50 3.25 -4.51
N LEU A 161 4.76 3.50 -4.91
CA LEU A 161 5.19 4.02 -6.22
C LEU A 161 4.29 5.10 -6.85
N SER A 162 3.83 6.04 -6.02
CA SER A 162 3.11 7.22 -6.48
C SER A 162 4.13 8.30 -6.87
N LEU A 163 4.07 8.78 -8.11
CA LEU A 163 4.50 10.14 -8.41
C LEU A 163 3.77 11.09 -7.46
N HIS A 164 4.45 12.12 -6.96
CA HIS A 164 3.83 13.06 -6.02
C HIS A 164 2.59 13.70 -6.68
N PRO A 165 1.42 13.69 -6.03
CA PRO A 165 0.30 14.49 -6.51
C PRO A 165 0.70 15.97 -6.40
N PRO A 166 0.41 16.81 -7.42
CA PRO A 166 0.76 18.24 -7.41
C PRO A 166 -0.18 19.02 -6.48
N SER A 167 0.00 18.80 -5.18
CA SER A 167 -0.86 19.33 -4.12
C SER A 167 -0.06 19.82 -2.92
N SER A 168 0.84 20.78 -3.18
CA SER A 168 1.44 21.66 -2.17
C SER A 168 1.76 23.02 -2.82
N LEU A 169 0.69 23.70 -3.28
CA LEU A 169 0.77 25.07 -3.80
C LEU A 169 0.99 26.08 -2.66
N ASP A 170 2.19 26.03 -2.07
CA ASP A 170 2.71 27.15 -1.29
C ASP A 170 2.93 28.33 -2.25
N ARG A 171 1.93 29.21 -2.30
CA ARG A 171 1.85 30.35 -3.22
C ARG A 171 2.95 31.37 -2.91
N MET A 172 4.15 31.11 -3.41
CA MET A 172 5.30 32.00 -3.24
C MET A 172 4.99 33.41 -3.77
N LYS A 173 5.49 34.42 -3.06
CA LYS A 173 5.20 35.82 -3.35
C LYS A 173 5.72 36.20 -4.74
N SER A 174 4.87 36.88 -5.50
CA SER A 174 5.12 37.37 -6.86
C SER A 174 6.50 38.03 -7.00
N CYS A 175 7.40 37.40 -7.75
CA CYS A 175 8.76 37.91 -7.93
C CYS A 175 8.78 39.09 -8.91
N SER A 176 9.34 40.22 -8.49
CA SER A 176 9.35 41.49 -9.25
C SER A 176 10.45 41.54 -10.33
N MET A 177 10.57 40.48 -11.13
CA MET A 177 11.50 40.39 -12.27
C MET A 177 10.99 41.20 -13.47
N SER A 178 11.89 41.89 -14.16
CA SER A 178 11.57 42.68 -15.37
C SER A 178 11.17 41.79 -16.56
N PRO A 179 10.51 42.35 -17.60
CA PRO A 179 10.14 41.58 -18.80
C PRO A 179 11.33 40.93 -19.51
N THR A 180 12.50 41.58 -19.50
CA THR A 180 13.73 41.08 -20.13
C THR A 180 14.31 39.90 -19.34
N GLU A 181 14.35 40.01 -18.01
CA GLU A 181 14.83 38.93 -17.13
C GLU A 181 13.91 37.70 -17.23
N ARG A 182 12.59 37.91 -17.26
CA ARG A 182 11.59 36.83 -17.48
C ARG A 182 11.78 36.13 -18.83
N ARG A 183 12.05 36.88 -19.91
CA ARG A 183 12.29 36.30 -21.24
C ARG A 183 13.59 35.48 -21.28
N ASN A 184 14.64 35.97 -20.61
CA ASN A 184 15.94 35.29 -20.55
C ASN A 184 15.88 34.02 -19.67
N SER A 185 15.18 34.06 -18.53
CA SER A 185 15.02 32.88 -17.67
C SER A 185 14.12 31.81 -18.29
N HIS A 186 13.05 32.19 -19.00
CA HIS A 186 12.22 31.27 -19.78
C HIS A 186 13.03 30.59 -20.90
N ALA A 187 13.88 31.34 -21.62
CA ALA A 187 14.77 30.77 -22.63
C ALA A 187 15.80 29.80 -22.01
N SER A 188 16.35 30.12 -20.84
CA SER A 188 17.27 29.25 -20.10
C SER A 188 16.59 27.96 -19.60
N ALA A 189 15.32 28.01 -19.19
CA ALA A 189 14.58 26.82 -18.75
C ALA A 189 14.31 25.85 -19.91
N LEU A 190 13.96 26.36 -21.10
CA LEU A 190 13.79 25.54 -22.29
C LEU A 190 15.12 24.93 -22.80
N ASP A 191 16.21 25.67 -22.73
CA ASP A 191 17.56 25.18 -23.06
C ASP A 191 18.04 24.09 -22.07
N GLU A 192 17.72 24.21 -20.79
CA GLU A 192 17.97 23.18 -19.77
C GLU A 192 17.15 21.90 -20.00
N ALA A 193 15.84 22.04 -20.28
CA ALA A 193 14.98 20.92 -20.64
C ALA A 193 15.45 20.22 -21.94
N ALA A 194 15.86 20.98 -22.96
CA ALA A 194 16.41 20.43 -24.21
C ALA A 194 17.74 19.68 -23.98
N LYS A 195 18.60 20.17 -23.08
CA LYS A 195 19.82 19.48 -22.66
C LYS A 195 19.52 18.20 -21.88
N PHE A 196 18.52 18.19 -21.01
CA PHE A 196 18.09 17.00 -20.30
C PHE A 196 17.54 15.92 -21.25
N ASN A 197 16.68 16.28 -22.19
CA ASN A 197 16.20 15.33 -23.21
C ASN A 197 17.37 14.73 -24.02
N LYS A 198 18.33 15.56 -24.44
CA LYS A 198 19.56 15.09 -25.10
C LYS A 198 20.47 14.25 -24.20
N LYS A 199 20.39 14.42 -22.87
CA LYS A 199 21.08 13.58 -21.88
C LYS A 199 20.40 12.20 -21.80
N LEU A 200 19.07 12.15 -21.86
CA LEU A 200 18.29 10.89 -21.92
C LEU A 200 18.62 10.07 -23.18
N ASP A 201 18.73 10.71 -24.36
CA ASP A 201 19.14 10.06 -25.61
C ASP A 201 20.50 9.33 -25.51
N GLY A 202 21.36 9.74 -24.56
CA GLY A 202 22.68 9.16 -24.33
C GLY A 202 22.70 7.89 -23.47
N TYR A 203 21.59 7.56 -22.78
CA TYR A 203 21.47 6.33 -22.01
C TYR A 203 20.75 5.25 -22.82
N SER A 204 21.16 3.98 -22.69
CA SER A 204 20.53 2.86 -23.42
C SER A 204 19.13 2.44 -22.90
N LEU A 205 18.42 3.38 -22.27
CA LEU A 205 16.98 3.31 -22.07
C LEU A 205 16.35 3.31 -23.47
N ASN A 206 15.67 2.23 -23.88
CA ASN A 206 15.05 2.13 -25.22
C ASN A 206 13.73 2.94 -25.29
N LEU A 207 13.82 4.21 -24.90
CA LEU A 207 12.77 5.20 -24.93
C LEU A 207 12.76 5.87 -26.30
N ASN A 208 12.39 5.10 -27.33
CA ASN A 208 12.00 5.69 -28.62
C ASN A 208 10.71 6.49 -28.40
N LEU A 209 10.89 7.76 -28.04
CA LEU A 209 9.84 8.75 -27.73
C LEU A 209 9.27 9.42 -28.99
N ASN A 210 9.99 9.30 -30.12
CA ASN A 210 9.67 9.93 -31.39
C ASN A 210 9.17 8.93 -32.46
N ASP A 211 9.09 7.64 -32.13
CA ASP A 211 8.53 6.60 -33.01
C ASP A 211 7.02 6.46 -32.79
N GLN A 212 6.25 6.41 -33.88
CA GLN A 212 4.81 6.14 -33.82
C GLN A 212 4.57 4.63 -33.57
N ARG A 213 4.37 4.26 -32.30
CA ARG A 213 4.16 2.87 -31.87
C ARG A 213 2.73 2.38 -32.16
N ASP A 214 2.60 1.12 -32.57
CA ASP A 214 1.29 0.47 -32.65
C ASP A 214 0.87 -0.03 -31.26
N VAL A 215 -0.10 0.68 -30.68
CA VAL A 215 -0.72 0.39 -29.38
C VAL A 215 -1.26 -1.04 -29.29
N ARG A 216 -1.69 -1.63 -30.42
CA ARG A 216 -2.13 -3.03 -30.45
C ARG A 216 -0.97 -3.99 -30.27
N ALA A 217 0.13 -3.78 -31.01
CA ALA A 217 1.31 -4.63 -30.92
C ALA A 217 1.99 -4.53 -29.53
N GLU A 218 2.02 -3.34 -28.92
CA GLU A 218 2.48 -3.19 -27.54
C GLU A 218 1.55 -3.92 -26.54
N GLY A 219 0.22 -3.78 -26.67
CA GLY A 219 -0.74 -4.52 -25.85
C GLY A 219 -0.61 -6.04 -25.97
N GLU A 220 -0.47 -6.57 -27.18
CA GLU A 220 -0.24 -8.00 -27.46
C GLU A 220 1.14 -8.50 -26.98
N SER A 221 2.11 -7.60 -26.77
CA SER A 221 3.40 -7.91 -26.17
C SER A 221 3.29 -7.98 -24.64
N ILE A 222 2.65 -6.99 -24.02
CA ILE A 222 2.40 -6.92 -22.57
C ILE A 222 1.57 -8.13 -22.10
N VAL A 223 0.49 -8.49 -22.82
CA VAL A 223 -0.34 -9.66 -22.47
C VAL A 223 0.44 -10.98 -22.60
N ARG A 224 1.37 -11.09 -23.55
CA ARG A 224 2.27 -12.25 -23.68
C ARG A 224 3.16 -12.38 -22.46
N MET A 225 3.87 -11.30 -22.14
CA MET A 225 4.82 -11.23 -21.02
C MET A 225 4.13 -11.48 -19.68
N TRP A 226 2.89 -11.00 -19.52
CA TRP A 226 2.05 -11.29 -18.36
C TRP A 226 1.67 -12.77 -18.29
N ASN A 227 1.25 -13.38 -19.40
CA ASN A 227 0.90 -14.81 -19.43
C ASN A 227 2.11 -15.73 -19.22
N GLU A 228 3.31 -15.32 -19.67
CA GLU A 228 4.58 -15.98 -19.38
C GLU A 228 4.93 -15.90 -17.88
N LEU A 229 4.77 -14.73 -17.26
CA LEU A 229 4.95 -14.56 -15.80
C LEU A 229 3.92 -15.34 -14.96
N VAL A 230 2.69 -15.48 -15.44
CA VAL A 230 1.61 -16.25 -14.79
C VAL A 230 1.76 -17.77 -14.99
N SER A 231 2.58 -18.22 -15.95
CA SER A 231 2.75 -19.63 -16.30
C SER A 231 4.16 -20.15 -15.96
N PRO A 232 4.43 -20.58 -14.71
CA PRO A 232 5.73 -21.08 -14.28
C PRO A 232 6.02 -22.51 -14.83
N MET A 233 6.14 -22.63 -16.15
CA MET A 233 6.41 -23.85 -16.90
C MET A 233 7.77 -23.79 -17.61
N ALA A 234 8.79 -23.37 -16.86
CA ALA A 234 10.18 -23.71 -17.12
C ALA A 234 10.85 -24.04 -15.77
N GLU A 235 11.37 -25.26 -15.63
CA GLU A 235 12.34 -25.55 -14.58
C GLU A 235 13.62 -24.77 -14.89
N THR A 236 13.75 -23.58 -14.32
CA THR A 236 14.95 -22.75 -14.40
C THR A 236 16.07 -23.40 -13.58
N LYS A 237 16.69 -24.43 -14.16
CA LYS A 237 17.96 -24.99 -13.68
C LYS A 237 18.89 -23.82 -13.37
N PRO A 238 19.40 -23.69 -12.14
CA PRO A 238 20.12 -22.50 -11.73
C PRO A 238 21.30 -22.30 -12.67
N SER A 239 21.27 -21.21 -13.45
CA SER A 239 22.34 -20.89 -14.37
C SER A 239 23.61 -20.71 -13.55
N HIS A 240 24.60 -21.57 -13.76
CA HIS A 240 25.82 -21.62 -12.95
C HIS A 240 26.79 -20.49 -13.32
N LEU A 241 26.28 -19.25 -13.36
CA LEU A 241 27.04 -18.03 -13.50
C LEU A 241 28.16 -18.02 -12.45
N PRO A 242 29.42 -17.77 -12.82
CA PRO A 242 30.47 -17.61 -11.83
C PRO A 242 30.11 -16.45 -10.90
N LEU A 243 30.44 -16.59 -9.61
CA LEU A 243 29.95 -15.70 -8.55
C LEU A 243 30.37 -14.24 -8.80
N GLU A 244 31.56 -14.03 -9.35
CA GLU A 244 32.07 -12.75 -9.88
C GLU A 244 31.15 -12.08 -10.92
N ALA A 245 30.56 -12.85 -11.83
CA ALA A 245 29.66 -12.34 -12.86
C ALA A 245 28.28 -11.97 -12.29
N LEU A 246 27.80 -12.73 -11.30
CA LEU A 246 26.58 -12.41 -10.55
C LEU A 246 26.78 -11.12 -9.73
N GLU A 247 27.88 -11.01 -8.99
CA GLU A 247 28.25 -9.79 -8.27
C GLU A 247 28.39 -8.59 -9.21
N THR A 248 29.04 -8.76 -10.36
CA THR A 248 29.20 -7.70 -11.36
C THR A 248 27.85 -7.27 -11.95
N ALA A 249 26.93 -8.21 -12.21
CA ALA A 249 25.58 -7.90 -12.65
C ALA A 249 24.79 -7.13 -11.58
N ILE A 250 24.86 -7.56 -10.31
CA ILE A 250 24.20 -6.88 -9.18
C ILE A 250 24.76 -5.45 -9.00
N LYS A 251 26.08 -5.28 -9.04
CA LYS A 251 26.75 -3.97 -8.93
C LYS A 251 26.29 -3.01 -10.05
N ARG A 252 26.28 -3.47 -11.31
CA ARG A 252 25.74 -2.72 -12.47
C ARG A 252 24.26 -2.38 -12.33
N GLN A 253 23.45 -3.29 -11.82
CA GLN A 253 22.02 -3.04 -11.61
C GLN A 253 21.79 -1.95 -10.56
N ILE A 254 22.51 -2.01 -9.43
CA ILE A 254 22.46 -0.98 -8.37
C ILE A 254 22.90 0.39 -8.90
N GLU A 255 23.96 0.43 -9.70
CA GLU A 255 24.46 1.64 -10.36
C GLU A 255 23.41 2.22 -11.33
N THR A 256 22.78 1.37 -12.14
CA THR A 256 21.69 1.75 -13.06
C THR A 256 20.47 2.28 -12.31
N THR A 257 20.08 1.67 -11.18
CA THR A 257 18.97 2.16 -10.34
C THR A 257 19.29 3.53 -9.71
N LYS A 258 20.52 3.75 -9.23
CA LYS A 258 20.95 5.07 -8.72
C LYS A 258 20.92 6.14 -9.81
N MET A 259 21.42 5.81 -11.00
CA MET A 259 21.40 6.70 -12.16
C MET A 259 19.96 7.10 -12.56
N MET A 260 19.01 6.16 -12.58
CA MET A 260 17.60 6.48 -12.81
C MET A 260 17.01 7.39 -11.72
N GLN A 261 17.39 7.18 -10.44
CA GLN A 261 16.92 8.03 -9.33
C GLN A 261 17.46 9.46 -9.43
N GLU A 262 18.70 9.65 -9.91
CA GLU A 262 19.26 10.97 -10.17
C GLU A 262 18.57 11.68 -11.35
N LEU A 263 18.30 10.96 -12.45
CA LEU A 263 17.55 11.49 -13.60
C LEU A 263 16.11 11.89 -13.24
N LEU A 264 15.45 11.16 -12.34
CA LEU A 264 14.14 11.56 -11.81
C LEU A 264 14.25 12.88 -11.01
N SER A 265 15.22 13.01 -10.11
CA SER A 265 15.42 14.26 -9.34
C SER A 265 15.83 15.46 -10.21
N GLU A 266 16.46 15.22 -11.36
CA GLU A 266 16.77 16.25 -12.36
C GLU A 266 15.52 16.65 -13.16
N ASN A 267 14.71 15.68 -13.58
CA ASN A 267 13.41 15.89 -14.22
C ASN A 267 12.46 16.72 -13.36
N ASP A 268 12.31 16.37 -12.07
CA ASP A 268 11.39 17.04 -11.16
C ASP A 268 11.73 18.54 -11.02
N ARG A 269 13.02 18.88 -10.92
CA ARG A 269 13.49 20.29 -10.88
C ARG A 269 13.21 21.04 -12.18
N ILE A 270 13.24 20.36 -13.32
CA ILE A 270 12.91 20.94 -14.62
C ILE A 270 11.40 21.20 -14.71
N ILE A 271 10.56 20.30 -14.17
CA ILE A 271 9.12 20.51 -14.05
C ILE A 271 8.83 21.72 -13.15
N ASP A 272 9.36 21.76 -11.92
CA ASP A 272 9.22 22.91 -10.99
C ASP A 272 9.58 24.24 -11.68
N LYS A 273 10.71 24.25 -12.41
CA LYS A 273 11.20 25.42 -13.13
C LYS A 273 10.28 25.81 -14.28
N LEU A 274 9.71 24.86 -15.03
CA LEU A 274 8.79 25.15 -16.13
C LEU A 274 7.41 25.61 -15.62
N GLU A 275 6.86 24.99 -14.58
CA GLU A 275 5.57 25.40 -13.97
C GLU A 275 5.63 26.84 -13.43
N SER A 276 6.80 27.29 -12.97
CA SER A 276 7.06 28.67 -12.52
C SER A 276 6.89 29.75 -13.61
N PHE A 277 6.76 29.37 -14.89
CA PHE A 277 6.46 30.26 -16.01
C PHE A 277 5.01 30.15 -16.53
N VAL A 278 4.25 29.17 -16.07
CA VAL A 278 2.85 28.91 -16.48
C VAL A 278 1.84 29.49 -15.48
N THR A 279 2.31 29.88 -14.28
CA THR A 279 1.50 30.31 -13.12
C THR A 279 1.62 31.81 -12.81
#